data_AF-A0A6P0N8J9-F1
#
_entry.id   AF-A0A6P0N8J9-F1
#
_cell.length_a   1.000
_cell.length_b   1.000
_cell.length_c   1.000
_cell.angle_alpha   90.00
_cell.angle_beta   90.00
_cell.angle_gamma   90.00
#
_symmetry.space_group_name_H-M   'P 1'
#
loop_
_entity.id
_entity.type
_entity.pdbx_description
1 polymer ?
#
loop_
_entity_poly.entity_id
_entity_poly.type
_entity_poly.pdbx_seq_one_letter_code
_entity_poly.pdbx_strand_id
1 'polypeptide(L)'
;MRKTLTGISLTIGIALLPISGAAVASLPLQAVQTETLKFNQDPLGLDEQLWKRPGAQSGDWRVMLRAIDNSLRYLKTPSAAKAYQNYSVPGVTRDRVRRSLVRFRQLLIKSPTPQALQAAIQQEFVFYKSVGKDNQGTVGFTGYFEPVYAGSRTPSAEYRYPLYRLPSDFQRWQKPHPTRAALEGWDGLGKNSPLRGKELVWLRDRLEAFLIHVQGSARVRMPDGTLMSVGYAGKTSHPYTSIGGQLVNDGKMELEGLTLPAVIDYFRTSPTELSQYLPRNKSFVFFRETRGAPATGSLGLPVMAERSIATDKSIMPPGALALIETNIPYPNAVGDLESRLVSRYVLDQDTGSAIKGPGRVDIFMGTGKLAGNRAGLINDTGELYYLLLKN
;
A
#
# COMPACT_ATOMS: atom_id res chain seq x y z
N MET A 1 47.19 -53.03 38.46
CA MET A 1 46.24 -51.93 38.20
C MET A 1 46.46 -51.41 36.77
N ARG A 2 45.37 -51.29 35.99
CA ARG A 2 45.23 -50.62 34.66
C ARG A 2 46.06 -51.21 33.50
N LYS A 3 45.49 -52.14 32.73
CA LYS A 3 44.67 -52.00 31.50
C LYS A 3 45.49 -51.74 30.22
N THR A 4 45.36 -52.73 29.34
CA THR A 4 45.97 -52.98 28.04
C THR A 4 45.41 -52.14 26.90
N LEU A 5 46.20 -52.08 25.82
CA LEU A 5 45.99 -51.39 24.54
C LEU A 5 44.60 -51.55 23.92
N THR A 6 44.14 -50.51 23.23
CA THR A 6 43.17 -50.65 22.12
C THR A 6 43.46 -49.60 21.06
N GLY A 7 43.72 -50.08 19.84
CA GLY A 7 44.04 -49.28 18.67
C GLY A 7 42.87 -48.45 18.17
N ILE A 8 43.18 -47.26 17.69
CA ILE A 8 42.25 -46.32 17.07
C ILE A 8 41.94 -46.83 15.66
N SER A 9 40.72 -47.34 15.46
CA SER A 9 40.15 -47.54 14.13
C SER A 9 39.44 -46.27 13.70
N LEU A 10 39.95 -45.63 12.64
CA LEU A 10 39.31 -44.50 11.98
C LEU A 10 38.12 -45.02 11.15
N THR A 11 36.92 -44.97 11.70
CA THR A 11 35.68 -45.16 10.92
C THR A 11 35.32 -43.85 10.24
N ILE A 12 35.46 -43.82 8.91
CA ILE A 12 34.94 -42.76 8.05
C ILE A 12 33.40 -42.84 8.13
N GLY A 13 32.82 -41.99 8.98
CA GLY A 13 31.39 -41.74 8.98
C GLY A 13 31.02 -40.98 7.70
N ILE A 14 30.45 -41.66 6.73
CA ILE A 14 29.75 -41.02 5.61
C ILE A 14 28.54 -40.31 6.24
N ALA A 15 28.66 -39.00 6.46
CA ALA A 15 27.52 -38.16 6.74
C ALA A 15 26.67 -38.14 5.47
N LEU A 16 25.60 -38.93 5.46
CA LEU A 16 24.48 -38.74 4.56
C LEU A 16 23.88 -37.38 4.87
N LEU A 17 24.32 -36.36 4.12
CA LEU A 17 23.65 -35.07 4.03
C LEU A 17 22.18 -35.35 3.70
N PRO A 18 21.21 -34.80 4.46
CA PRO A 18 19.83 -34.87 4.03
C PRO A 18 19.79 -34.19 2.67
N ILE A 19 19.31 -34.93 1.66
CA ILE A 19 18.94 -34.35 0.38
C ILE A 19 17.93 -33.26 0.73
N SER A 20 18.39 -32.02 0.64
CA SER A 20 17.54 -30.84 0.75
C SER A 20 16.60 -30.95 -0.43
N GLY A 21 15.40 -31.48 -0.18
CA GLY A 21 14.30 -31.34 -1.10
C GLY A 21 14.19 -29.86 -1.41
N ALA A 22 14.43 -29.49 -2.67
CA ALA A 22 14.18 -28.13 -3.13
C ALA A 22 12.76 -27.81 -2.72
N ALA A 23 12.58 -26.89 -1.77
CA ALA A 23 11.27 -26.40 -1.41
C ALA A 23 10.66 -25.88 -2.72
N VAL A 24 9.66 -26.59 -3.25
CA VAL A 24 8.91 -26.12 -4.40
C VAL A 24 8.32 -24.79 -3.94
N ALA A 25 8.81 -23.68 -4.50
CA ALA A 25 8.34 -22.36 -4.13
C ALA A 25 6.83 -22.35 -4.34
N SER A 26 6.07 -22.24 -3.25
CA SER A 26 4.61 -22.19 -3.33
C SER A 26 4.22 -20.99 -4.18
N LEU A 27 3.30 -21.19 -5.11
CA LEU A 27 2.76 -20.08 -5.90
C LEU A 27 2.14 -19.05 -4.94
N PRO A 28 2.32 -17.75 -5.20
CA PRO A 28 1.85 -16.71 -4.29
C PRO A 28 0.32 -16.61 -4.21
N LEU A 29 -0.38 -17.19 -5.19
CA LEU A 29 -1.83 -17.26 -5.27
C LEU A 29 -2.26 -18.70 -5.55
N GLN A 30 -3.38 -19.12 -4.95
CA GLN A 30 -3.98 -20.43 -5.15
C GLN A 30 -5.44 -20.26 -5.61
N ALA A 31 -5.82 -20.95 -6.68
CA ALA A 31 -7.21 -21.00 -7.10
C ALA A 31 -8.04 -21.73 -6.02
N VAL A 32 -9.14 -21.13 -5.60
CA VAL A 32 -10.07 -21.72 -4.64
C VAL A 32 -11.40 -22.00 -5.30
N GLN A 33 -12.03 -23.12 -4.91
CA GLN A 33 -13.36 -23.48 -5.38
C GLN A 33 -14.38 -22.54 -4.75
N THR A 34 -15.27 -21.99 -5.57
CA THR A 34 -16.29 -21.04 -5.12
C THR A 34 -17.24 -21.65 -4.10
N GLU A 35 -17.47 -22.97 -4.17
CA GLU A 35 -18.35 -23.71 -3.27
C GLU A 35 -17.75 -23.95 -1.88
N THR A 36 -16.42 -23.83 -1.72
CA THR A 36 -15.73 -24.11 -0.45
C THR A 36 -15.48 -22.85 0.38
N LEU A 37 -15.80 -21.67 -0.15
CA LEU A 37 -15.73 -20.41 0.58
C LEU A 37 -16.90 -20.35 1.58
N LYS A 38 -16.63 -20.69 2.84
CA LYS A 38 -17.59 -20.51 3.94
C LYS A 38 -17.52 -19.07 4.42
N PHE A 39 -18.66 -18.40 4.38
CA PHE A 39 -18.75 -17.00 4.76
C PHE A 39 -19.20 -16.86 6.21
N ASN A 40 -18.58 -15.95 6.95
CA ASN A 40 -19.06 -15.53 8.26
C ASN A 40 -20.39 -14.76 8.10
N GLN A 41 -20.82 -14.02 9.13
CA GLN A 41 -22.12 -13.34 9.16
C GLN A 41 -22.39 -12.33 8.00
N ASP A 42 -21.37 -12.03 7.17
CA ASP A 42 -21.46 -11.30 5.90
C ASP A 42 -20.93 -12.19 4.74
N PRO A 43 -21.72 -12.48 3.68
CA PRO A 43 -21.26 -13.34 2.60
C PRO A 43 -20.12 -12.68 1.80
N LEU A 44 -18.92 -13.28 1.74
CA LEU A 44 -17.76 -12.68 1.02
C LEU A 44 -18.12 -12.34 -0.42
N GLY A 45 -17.85 -11.09 -0.79
CA GLY A 45 -18.27 -10.49 -2.06
C GLY A 45 -19.52 -9.63 -1.96
N LEU A 46 -20.20 -9.60 -0.81
CA LEU A 46 -21.32 -8.70 -0.56
C LEU A 46 -20.82 -7.28 -0.26
N ASP A 47 -20.54 -6.53 -1.32
CA ASP A 47 -20.04 -5.16 -1.22
C ASP A 47 -21.19 -4.15 -1.27
N GLU A 48 -21.87 -3.97 -0.14
CA GLU A 48 -23.05 -3.10 -0.03
C GLU A 48 -22.77 -1.62 -0.37
N GLN A 49 -21.52 -1.19 -0.20
CA GLN A 49 -21.10 0.18 -0.45
C GLN A 49 -21.24 0.59 -1.92
N LEU A 50 -21.25 -0.36 -2.86
CA LEU A 50 -21.47 -0.06 -4.27
C LEU A 50 -22.85 0.54 -4.54
N TRP A 51 -23.90 0.13 -3.82
CA TRP A 51 -25.28 0.60 -4.05
C TRP A 51 -25.74 1.67 -3.07
N LYS A 52 -25.58 1.44 -1.75
CA LYS A 52 -25.96 2.42 -0.72
C LYS A 52 -25.41 2.00 0.65
N ARG A 53 -24.76 2.93 1.35
CA ARG A 53 -24.48 2.78 2.79
C ARG A 53 -25.66 3.31 3.62
N PRO A 54 -25.92 2.79 4.83
CA PRO A 54 -26.76 3.48 5.82
C PRO A 54 -26.26 4.93 6.00
N GLY A 55 -27.12 5.93 5.80
CA GLY A 55 -26.79 7.35 5.91
C GLY A 55 -26.16 8.02 4.67
N ALA A 56 -25.86 7.29 3.59
CA ALA A 56 -25.35 7.88 2.35
C ALA A 56 -26.46 8.15 1.32
N GLN A 57 -26.32 9.24 0.55
CA GLN A 57 -27.24 9.58 -0.54
C GLN A 57 -27.14 8.59 -1.72
N SER A 58 -25.95 8.03 -1.98
CA SER A 58 -25.71 7.01 -3.00
C SER A 58 -24.50 6.13 -2.65
N GLY A 59 -24.45 4.91 -3.19
CA GLY A 59 -23.24 4.08 -3.19
C GLY A 59 -22.16 4.60 -4.15
N ASP A 60 -21.01 3.92 -4.14
CA ASP A 60 -19.81 4.35 -4.86
C ASP A 60 -19.51 3.55 -6.15
N TRP A 61 -20.50 2.84 -6.73
CA TRP A 61 -20.31 2.06 -7.97
C TRP A 61 -19.66 2.85 -9.11
N ARG A 62 -19.92 4.17 -9.22
CA ARG A 62 -19.26 5.03 -10.23
C ARG A 62 -17.75 5.20 -9.98
N VAL A 63 -17.34 5.19 -8.71
CA VAL A 63 -15.92 5.18 -8.31
C VAL A 63 -15.29 3.86 -8.75
N MET A 64 -15.97 2.74 -8.50
CA MET A 64 -15.52 1.42 -8.94
C MET A 64 -15.40 1.33 -10.47
N LEU A 65 -16.37 1.85 -11.24
CA LEU A 65 -16.28 1.92 -12.70
C LEU A 65 -15.06 2.71 -13.18
N ARG A 66 -14.77 3.87 -12.57
CA ARG A 66 -13.58 4.65 -12.90
C ARG A 66 -12.28 3.92 -12.55
N ALA A 67 -12.25 3.20 -11.43
CA ALA A 67 -11.12 2.35 -11.07
C ALA A 67 -10.90 1.27 -12.15
N ILE A 68 -11.95 0.57 -12.57
CA ILE A 68 -11.89 -0.42 -13.66
C ILE A 68 -11.36 0.21 -14.95
N ASP A 69 -11.89 1.38 -15.34
CA ASP A 69 -11.50 2.07 -16.57
C ASP A 69 -10.00 2.46 -16.54
N ASN A 70 -9.47 2.84 -15.38
CA ASN A 70 -8.04 3.07 -15.20
C ASN A 70 -7.24 1.77 -15.40
N SER A 71 -7.61 0.67 -14.75
CA SER A 71 -6.94 -0.63 -14.97
C SER A 71 -6.97 -1.07 -16.43
N LEU A 72 -8.12 -0.91 -17.11
CA LEU A 72 -8.25 -1.22 -18.54
C LEU A 72 -7.34 -0.33 -19.42
N ARG A 73 -7.14 0.94 -19.05
CA ARG A 73 -6.19 1.84 -19.73
C ARG A 73 -4.75 1.35 -19.55
N TYR A 74 -4.38 0.96 -18.33
CA TYR A 74 -3.05 0.40 -18.04
C TYR A 74 -2.77 -0.88 -18.84
N LEU A 75 -3.73 -1.81 -18.90
CA LEU A 75 -3.55 -3.11 -19.56
C LEU A 75 -3.26 -3.01 -21.08
N LYS A 76 -3.55 -1.86 -21.69
CA LYS A 76 -3.20 -1.57 -23.10
C LYS A 76 -1.74 -1.16 -23.30
N THR A 77 -0.99 -0.88 -22.23
CA THR A 77 0.37 -0.35 -22.33
C THR A 77 1.43 -1.44 -22.58
N PRO A 78 2.61 -1.08 -23.13
CA PRO A 78 3.77 -1.97 -23.19
C PRO A 78 4.26 -2.40 -21.80
N SER A 79 4.16 -1.53 -20.80
CA SER A 79 4.51 -1.85 -19.41
C SER A 79 3.66 -3.00 -18.87
N ALA A 80 2.35 -2.98 -19.14
CA ALA A 80 1.47 -4.09 -18.80
C ALA A 80 1.83 -5.37 -19.58
N ALA A 81 2.12 -5.26 -20.90
CA ALA A 81 2.56 -6.41 -21.68
C ALA A 81 3.77 -7.11 -21.03
N LYS A 82 4.78 -6.32 -20.65
CA LYS A 82 5.99 -6.80 -19.96
C LYS A 82 5.68 -7.41 -18.59
N ALA A 83 4.83 -6.77 -17.80
CA ALA A 83 4.49 -7.25 -16.45
C ALA A 83 3.82 -8.64 -16.45
N TYR A 84 3.09 -8.99 -17.51
CA TYR A 84 2.38 -10.26 -17.62
C TYR A 84 3.10 -11.32 -18.48
N GLN A 85 4.20 -10.98 -19.16
CA GLN A 85 4.79 -11.81 -20.22
C GLN A 85 5.20 -13.22 -19.75
N ASN A 86 5.63 -13.37 -18.48
CA ASN A 86 6.12 -14.62 -17.90
C ASN A 86 5.61 -14.84 -16.47
N TYR A 87 4.38 -14.39 -16.18
CA TYR A 87 3.85 -14.54 -14.82
C TYR A 87 3.48 -16.00 -14.53
N SER A 88 3.89 -16.50 -13.36
CA SER A 88 3.97 -17.94 -13.07
C SER A 88 2.67 -18.57 -12.57
N VAL A 89 1.70 -17.78 -12.10
CA VAL A 89 0.44 -18.35 -11.57
C VAL A 89 -0.44 -18.83 -12.74
N PRO A 90 -0.81 -20.12 -12.79
CA PRO A 90 -1.57 -20.69 -13.88
C PRO A 90 -2.91 -19.98 -14.13
N GLY A 91 -3.17 -19.73 -15.41
CA GLY A 91 -4.41 -19.10 -15.86
C GLY A 91 -4.45 -17.58 -15.67
N VAL A 92 -3.44 -16.94 -15.07
CA VAL A 92 -3.40 -15.49 -14.94
C VAL A 92 -2.67 -14.87 -16.14
N THR A 93 -3.44 -14.48 -17.16
CA THR A 93 -2.91 -13.79 -18.35
C THR A 93 -3.44 -12.37 -18.46
N ARG A 94 -2.68 -11.49 -19.13
CA ARG A 94 -3.12 -10.10 -19.39
C ARG A 94 -4.50 -10.03 -20.04
N ASP A 95 -4.75 -10.90 -21.03
CA ASP A 95 -6.06 -10.93 -21.71
C ASP A 95 -7.17 -11.40 -20.78
N ARG A 96 -6.94 -12.46 -19.98
CA ARG A 96 -7.95 -12.92 -19.03
C ARG A 96 -8.27 -11.86 -17.99
N VAL A 97 -7.27 -11.15 -17.46
CA VAL A 97 -7.48 -10.01 -16.55
C VAL A 97 -8.34 -8.93 -17.22
N ARG A 98 -8.00 -8.54 -18.46
CA ARG A 98 -8.77 -7.57 -19.24
C ARG A 98 -10.22 -8.01 -19.45
N ARG A 99 -10.47 -9.25 -19.87
CA ARG A 99 -11.83 -9.80 -20.06
C ARG A 99 -12.61 -9.84 -18.74
N SER A 100 -11.94 -10.20 -17.64
CA SER A 100 -12.52 -10.23 -16.29
C SER A 100 -13.00 -8.85 -15.86
N LEU A 101 -12.19 -7.81 -16.07
CA LEU A 101 -12.56 -6.42 -15.80
C LEU A 101 -13.74 -5.96 -16.64
N VAL A 102 -13.72 -6.24 -17.95
CA VAL A 102 -14.83 -5.89 -18.85
C VAL A 102 -16.13 -6.57 -18.40
N ARG A 103 -16.06 -7.86 -18.04
CA ARG A 103 -17.25 -8.59 -17.60
C ARG A 103 -17.75 -8.11 -16.25
N PHE A 104 -16.87 -7.92 -15.26
CA PHE A 104 -17.25 -7.36 -13.97
C PHE A 104 -17.93 -5.99 -14.11
N ARG A 105 -17.38 -5.12 -14.98
CA ARG A 105 -17.99 -3.82 -15.30
C ARG A 105 -19.42 -3.96 -15.83
N GLN A 106 -19.67 -4.93 -16.72
CA GLN A 106 -21.02 -5.21 -17.24
C GLN A 106 -21.96 -5.71 -16.14
N LEU A 107 -21.50 -6.62 -15.28
CA LEU A 107 -22.28 -7.15 -14.17
C LEU A 107 -22.63 -6.05 -13.17
N LEU A 108 -21.67 -5.21 -12.78
CA LEU A 108 -21.89 -4.07 -11.89
C LEU A 108 -22.97 -3.11 -12.41
N ILE A 109 -23.02 -2.86 -13.72
CA ILE A 109 -24.03 -1.99 -14.32
C ILE A 109 -25.42 -2.65 -14.36
N LYS A 110 -25.47 -3.97 -14.54
CA LYS A 110 -26.73 -4.73 -14.72
C LYS A 110 -27.35 -5.20 -13.41
N SER A 111 -26.55 -5.43 -12.37
CA SER A 111 -27.05 -5.95 -11.11
C SER A 111 -27.86 -4.90 -10.37
N PRO A 112 -29.10 -5.22 -9.93
CA PRO A 112 -29.92 -4.28 -9.17
C PRO A 112 -29.54 -4.20 -7.69
N THR A 113 -28.84 -5.22 -7.16
CA THR A 113 -28.50 -5.35 -5.75
C THR A 113 -27.09 -5.93 -5.56
N PRO A 114 -26.47 -5.73 -4.37
CA PRO A 114 -25.22 -6.39 -3.99
C PRO A 114 -25.29 -7.92 -4.13
N GLN A 115 -26.38 -8.53 -3.69
CA GLN A 115 -26.60 -9.98 -3.77
C GLN A 115 -26.65 -10.48 -5.22
N ALA A 116 -27.29 -9.73 -6.12
CA ALA A 116 -27.34 -10.08 -7.53
C ALA A 116 -25.96 -10.00 -8.20
N LEU A 117 -25.13 -9.01 -7.82
CA LEU A 117 -23.74 -8.95 -8.28
C LEU A 117 -22.94 -10.14 -7.74
N GLN A 118 -23.00 -10.40 -6.44
CA GLN A 118 -22.29 -11.50 -5.80
C GLN A 118 -22.63 -12.85 -6.46
N ALA A 119 -23.91 -13.15 -6.67
CA ALA A 119 -24.35 -14.38 -7.31
C ALA A 119 -23.77 -14.53 -8.73
N ALA A 120 -23.81 -13.46 -9.54
CA ALA A 120 -23.22 -13.48 -10.88
C ALA A 120 -21.70 -13.66 -10.84
N ILE A 121 -21.01 -13.06 -9.86
CA ILE A 121 -19.57 -13.24 -9.67
C ILE A 121 -19.22 -14.68 -9.28
N GLN A 122 -19.94 -15.28 -8.33
CA GLN A 122 -19.76 -16.68 -7.94
C GLN A 122 -19.98 -17.63 -9.12
N GLN A 123 -20.97 -17.33 -9.97
CA GLN A 123 -21.25 -18.12 -11.16
C GLN A 123 -20.13 -18.00 -12.21
N GLU A 124 -19.62 -16.80 -12.47
CA GLU A 124 -18.79 -16.54 -13.64
C GLU A 124 -17.28 -16.43 -13.36
N PHE A 125 -16.85 -16.28 -12.10
CA PHE A 125 -15.46 -16.02 -11.75
C PHE A 125 -14.84 -17.14 -10.91
N VAL A 126 -13.54 -17.34 -11.09
CA VAL A 126 -12.68 -18.12 -10.20
C VAL A 126 -11.95 -17.14 -9.28
N PHE A 127 -11.85 -17.52 -8.02
CA PHE A 127 -11.14 -16.76 -7.00
C PHE A 127 -9.73 -17.33 -6.83
N TYR A 128 -8.74 -16.45 -6.79
CA TYR A 128 -7.35 -16.76 -6.54
C TYR A 128 -6.98 -16.16 -5.18
N LYS A 129 -6.96 -16.98 -4.13
CA LYS A 129 -6.64 -16.54 -2.77
C LYS A 129 -5.13 -16.32 -2.64
N SER A 130 -4.74 -15.21 -2.03
CA SER A 130 -3.34 -15.02 -1.61
C SER A 130 -2.97 -16.03 -0.54
N VAL A 131 -1.77 -16.61 -0.62
CA VAL A 131 -1.29 -17.54 0.41
C VAL A 131 -0.96 -16.85 1.74
N GLY A 132 -0.92 -15.52 1.76
CA GLY A 132 -0.63 -14.76 2.97
C GLY A 132 0.81 -14.93 3.46
N LYS A 133 1.14 -14.31 4.60
CA LYS A 133 2.50 -14.40 5.19
C LYS A 133 2.81 -15.77 5.81
N ASP A 134 1.79 -16.59 5.99
CA ASP A 134 1.78 -17.84 6.75
C ASP A 134 1.42 -19.08 5.92
N ASN A 135 1.27 -18.93 4.59
CA ASN A 135 0.75 -19.95 3.68
C ASN A 135 -0.68 -20.45 4.01
N GLN A 136 -1.41 -19.76 4.89
CA GLN A 136 -2.80 -20.08 5.27
C GLN A 136 -3.80 -19.04 4.77
N GLY A 137 -3.30 -17.97 4.15
CA GLY A 137 -4.09 -16.90 3.57
C GLY A 137 -4.21 -15.64 4.42
N THR A 138 -3.48 -15.54 5.52
CA THR A 138 -3.52 -14.36 6.38
C THR A 138 -2.78 -13.19 5.73
N VAL A 139 -3.52 -12.13 5.43
CA VAL A 139 -3.02 -10.87 4.87
C VAL A 139 -3.16 -9.78 5.92
N GLY A 140 -2.10 -9.01 6.15
CA GLY A 140 -2.16 -7.79 6.97
C GLY A 140 -2.52 -6.59 6.13
N PHE A 141 -3.49 -5.80 6.60
CA PHE A 141 -4.00 -4.61 5.96
C PHE A 141 -3.54 -3.35 6.70
N THR A 142 -3.17 -2.33 5.93
CA THR A 142 -3.01 -0.94 6.39
C THR A 142 -3.81 -0.01 5.50
N GLY A 143 -3.90 1.27 5.89
CA GLY A 143 -4.46 2.32 5.06
C GLY A 143 -3.46 3.41 4.72
N TYR A 144 -3.57 3.95 3.50
CA TYR A 144 -2.89 5.17 3.07
C TYR A 144 -3.89 6.18 2.49
N PHE A 145 -3.49 7.43 2.40
CA PHE A 145 -4.38 8.52 1.99
C PHE A 145 -3.59 9.69 1.38
N GLU A 146 -4.29 10.61 0.72
CA GLU A 146 -3.71 11.89 0.28
C GLU A 146 -3.96 12.96 1.36
N PRO A 147 -2.96 13.34 2.17
CA PRO A 147 -3.12 14.34 3.22
C PRO A 147 -3.36 15.74 2.64
N VAL A 148 -3.97 16.60 3.48
CA VAL A 148 -4.13 18.03 3.20
C VAL A 148 -3.42 18.81 4.29
N TYR A 149 -2.25 19.37 4.00
CA TYR A 149 -1.43 20.12 4.95
C TYR A 149 -1.24 21.58 4.53
N ALA A 150 -0.87 22.44 5.47
CA ALA A 150 -0.59 23.85 5.18
C ALA A 150 0.83 24.01 4.64
N GLY A 151 1.00 24.82 3.59
CA GLY A 151 2.33 25.10 3.03
C GLY A 151 2.42 26.47 2.35
N SER A 152 3.61 26.78 1.87
CA SER A 152 3.92 28.02 1.14
C SER A 152 4.95 27.74 0.04
N ARG A 153 4.86 28.49 -1.07
CA ARG A 153 5.90 28.49 -2.12
C ARG A 153 7.13 29.31 -1.76
N THR A 154 7.08 30.04 -0.66
CA THR A 154 8.17 30.89 -0.18
C THR A 154 8.51 30.46 1.25
N PRO A 155 9.80 30.20 1.57
CA PRO A 155 10.19 29.86 2.93
C PRO A 155 9.95 31.03 3.88
N SER A 156 9.61 30.72 5.12
CA SER A 156 9.51 31.71 6.21
C SER A 156 9.83 31.06 7.54
N ALA A 157 9.78 31.84 8.64
CA ALA A 157 9.89 31.28 9.98
C ALA A 157 8.77 30.27 10.30
N GLU A 158 7.61 30.41 9.65
CA GLU A 158 6.48 29.49 9.78
C GLU A 158 6.64 28.28 8.85
N TYR A 159 6.95 28.51 7.57
CA TYR A 159 7.08 27.47 6.54
C TYR A 159 8.55 27.12 6.29
N ARG A 160 9.06 26.13 7.03
CA ARG A 160 10.50 25.84 7.12
C ARG A 160 10.93 24.54 6.46
N TYR A 161 10.01 23.58 6.27
CA TYR A 161 10.37 22.21 5.89
C TYR A 161 10.07 21.96 4.40
N PRO A 162 11.07 21.94 3.51
CA PRO A 162 10.85 21.79 2.08
C PRO A 162 10.49 20.36 1.67
N LEU A 163 9.57 20.22 0.72
CA LEU A 163 9.55 19.11 -0.22
C LEU A 163 10.40 19.45 -1.43
N TYR A 164 11.06 18.48 -2.04
CA TYR A 164 11.97 18.73 -3.16
C TYR A 164 11.49 18.12 -4.47
N ARG A 165 11.80 18.78 -5.57
CA ARG A 165 11.69 18.25 -6.93
C ARG A 165 12.77 17.20 -7.19
N LEU A 166 12.48 16.26 -8.09
CA LEU A 166 13.47 15.30 -8.55
C LEU A 166 14.59 16.05 -9.31
N PRO A 167 15.86 15.92 -8.92
CA PRO A 167 16.97 16.51 -9.66
C PRO A 167 17.03 15.96 -11.10
N SER A 168 17.34 16.83 -12.07
CA SER A 168 17.40 16.46 -13.50
C SER A 168 18.49 15.44 -13.82
N ASP A 169 19.53 15.40 -12.99
CA ASP A 169 20.67 14.48 -13.05
C ASP A 169 20.48 13.22 -12.20
N PHE A 170 19.31 13.02 -11.57
CA PHE A 170 19.07 11.91 -10.62
C PHE A 170 19.43 10.53 -11.18
N GLN A 171 19.22 10.30 -12.48
CA GLN A 171 19.58 9.02 -13.13
C GLN A 171 21.09 8.73 -13.15
N ARG A 172 21.93 9.77 -12.97
CA ARG A 172 23.39 9.67 -12.92
C ARG A 172 23.93 9.53 -11.49
N TRP A 173 23.07 9.62 -10.48
CA TRP A 173 23.48 9.49 -9.09
C TRP A 173 24.03 8.08 -8.83
N GLN A 174 25.18 8.01 -8.18
CA GLN A 174 25.76 6.73 -7.79
C GLN A 174 24.91 6.05 -6.72
N LYS A 175 24.84 4.72 -6.80
CA LYS A 175 24.19 3.89 -5.78
C LYS A 175 25.24 3.36 -4.79
N PRO A 176 24.92 3.29 -3.48
CA PRO A 176 23.67 3.73 -2.87
C PRO A 176 23.50 5.26 -2.93
N HIS A 177 22.27 5.72 -3.21
CA HIS A 177 21.97 7.16 -3.23
C HIS A 177 22.25 7.81 -1.86
N PRO A 178 22.38 9.15 -1.77
CA PRO A 178 22.43 9.84 -0.48
C PRO A 178 21.24 9.49 0.44
N THR A 179 21.49 9.45 1.74
CA THR A 179 20.45 9.20 2.76
C THR A 179 19.58 10.43 2.96
N ARG A 180 18.40 10.25 3.56
CA ARG A 180 17.55 11.35 4.05
C ARG A 180 18.34 12.42 4.80
N ALA A 181 19.10 12.05 5.84
CA ALA A 181 19.92 13.01 6.60
C ALA A 181 20.91 13.78 5.72
N ALA A 182 21.52 13.14 4.74
CA ALA A 182 22.44 13.81 3.81
C ALA A 182 21.72 14.77 2.86
N LEU A 183 20.43 14.52 2.56
CA LEU A 183 19.63 15.33 1.65
C LEU A 183 18.90 16.49 2.34
N GLU A 184 18.27 16.30 3.49
CA GLU A 184 17.47 17.35 4.16
C GLU A 184 18.10 17.87 5.46
N GLY A 185 19.22 17.27 5.90
CA GLY A 185 19.81 17.51 7.22
C GLY A 185 19.13 16.71 8.33
N TRP A 186 19.82 16.57 9.46
CA TRP A 186 19.27 15.91 10.65
C TRP A 186 18.08 16.66 11.25
N ASP A 187 18.00 17.97 11.05
CA ASP A 187 16.89 18.84 11.49
C ASP A 187 15.78 19.01 10.44
N GLY A 188 16.01 18.52 9.20
CA GLY A 188 15.08 18.66 8.08
C GLY A 188 14.97 20.08 7.51
N LEU A 189 15.80 21.04 7.94
CA LEU A 189 15.72 22.43 7.50
C LEU A 189 16.42 22.68 6.16
N GLY A 190 17.21 21.73 5.67
CA GLY A 190 17.85 21.84 4.35
C GLY A 190 18.94 22.91 4.23
N LYS A 191 19.44 23.49 5.33
CA LYS A 191 20.39 24.62 5.32
C LYS A 191 21.64 24.39 4.46
N ASN A 192 22.22 23.18 4.55
CA ASN A 192 23.38 22.74 3.77
C ASN A 192 23.02 21.60 2.80
N SER A 193 21.77 21.58 2.34
CA SER A 193 21.26 20.52 1.49
C SER A 193 21.92 20.55 0.10
N PRO A 194 22.34 19.40 -0.46
CA PRO A 194 22.71 19.29 -1.87
C PRO A 194 21.50 19.50 -2.81
N LEU A 195 20.28 19.57 -2.27
CA LEU A 195 19.04 19.85 -3.00
C LEU A 195 18.66 21.33 -3.02
N ARG A 196 19.54 22.23 -2.52
CA ARG A 196 19.28 23.67 -2.51
C ARG A 196 18.89 24.17 -3.91
N GLY A 197 17.81 24.94 -3.99
CA GLY A 197 17.24 25.44 -5.25
C GLY A 197 16.33 24.43 -5.97
N LYS A 198 16.06 23.26 -5.38
CA LYS A 198 15.11 22.25 -5.89
C LYS A 198 13.83 22.17 -5.06
N GLU A 199 13.63 23.07 -4.10
CA GLU A 199 12.47 23.12 -3.21
C GLU A 199 11.19 23.37 -4.01
N LEU A 200 10.19 22.52 -3.80
CA LEU A 200 8.88 22.57 -4.45
C LEU A 200 7.91 23.46 -3.66
N VAL A 201 7.87 23.25 -2.34
CA VAL A 201 6.96 23.88 -1.39
C VAL A 201 7.49 23.65 0.03
N TRP A 202 7.23 24.56 0.95
CA TRP A 202 7.63 24.47 2.36
C TRP A 202 6.41 24.24 3.25
N LEU A 203 6.53 23.28 4.16
CA LEU A 203 5.51 22.91 5.14
C LEU A 203 5.84 23.57 6.48
N ARG A 204 4.80 23.74 7.30
CA ARG A 204 4.94 24.29 8.66
C ARG A 204 5.56 23.28 9.62
N ASP A 205 5.14 22.04 9.50
CA ASP A 205 5.49 20.95 10.39
C ASP A 205 6.37 19.90 9.68
N ARG A 206 7.41 19.45 10.39
CA ARG A 206 8.38 18.50 9.85
C ARG A 206 7.80 17.09 9.73
N LEU A 207 7.00 16.67 10.72
CA LEU A 207 6.36 15.37 10.69
C LEU A 207 5.36 15.32 9.55
N GLU A 208 4.57 16.38 9.31
CA GLU A 208 3.69 16.48 8.15
C GLU A 208 4.47 16.35 6.84
N ALA A 209 5.58 17.08 6.67
CA ALA A 209 6.46 16.94 5.50
C ALA A 209 6.95 15.49 5.33
N PHE A 210 7.36 14.82 6.41
CA PHE A 210 7.75 13.42 6.39
C PHE A 210 6.57 12.49 6.03
N LEU A 211 5.38 12.73 6.57
CA LEU A 211 4.19 11.94 6.26
C LEU A 211 3.83 12.05 4.77
N ILE A 212 4.02 13.20 4.12
CA ILE A 212 3.87 13.30 2.66
C ILE A 212 4.84 12.35 1.93
N HIS A 213 6.06 12.14 2.43
CA HIS A 213 6.99 11.14 1.88
C HIS A 213 6.51 9.71 2.05
N VAL A 214 5.86 9.40 3.17
CA VAL A 214 5.28 8.08 3.42
C VAL A 214 4.08 7.83 2.51
N GLN A 215 3.20 8.82 2.36
CA GLN A 215 1.98 8.73 1.56
C GLN A 215 2.22 8.86 0.04
N GLY A 216 3.29 9.52 -0.38
CA GLY A 216 3.69 9.67 -1.79
C GLY A 216 2.92 10.74 -2.59
N SER A 217 1.86 11.31 -2.02
CA SER A 217 1.12 12.45 -2.59
C SER A 217 0.53 13.31 -1.49
N ALA A 218 0.12 14.54 -1.82
CA ALA A 218 -0.55 15.45 -0.89
C ALA A 218 -1.28 16.58 -1.62
N ARG A 219 -2.23 17.20 -0.92
CA ARG A 219 -2.70 18.55 -1.20
C ARG A 219 -2.07 19.51 -0.20
N VAL A 220 -1.57 20.63 -0.70
CA VAL A 220 -0.97 21.69 0.12
C VAL A 220 -1.85 22.92 0.02
N ARG A 221 -2.44 23.32 1.15
CA ARG A 221 -3.23 24.55 1.28
C ARG A 221 -2.29 25.74 1.45
N MET A 222 -2.33 26.64 0.48
CA MET A 222 -1.54 27.86 0.43
C MET A 222 -2.14 28.96 1.33
N PRO A 223 -1.38 30.01 1.68
CA PRO A 223 -1.88 31.12 2.49
C PRO A 223 -3.06 31.87 1.86
N ASP A 224 -3.14 31.88 0.52
CA ASP A 224 -4.25 32.46 -0.25
C ASP A 224 -5.51 31.56 -0.32
N GLY A 225 -5.47 30.40 0.34
CA GLY A 225 -6.56 29.41 0.35
C GLY A 225 -6.56 28.44 -0.83
N THR A 226 -5.71 28.63 -1.85
CA THR A 226 -5.62 27.72 -2.99
C THR A 226 -5.02 26.36 -2.59
N LEU A 227 -5.36 25.31 -3.34
CA LEU A 227 -4.82 23.96 -3.13
C LEU A 227 -3.84 23.59 -4.24
N MET A 228 -2.57 23.47 -3.88
CA MET A 228 -1.55 22.87 -4.73
C MET A 228 -1.60 21.35 -4.57
N SER A 229 -1.55 20.62 -5.68
CA SER A 229 -1.45 19.16 -5.65
C SER A 229 -0.01 18.71 -5.89
N VAL A 230 0.45 17.79 -5.06
CA VAL A 230 1.81 17.28 -5.05
C VAL A 230 1.76 15.77 -5.21
N GLY A 231 2.57 15.24 -6.12
CA GLY A 231 2.63 13.80 -6.37
C GLY A 231 4.07 13.32 -6.52
N TYR A 232 4.26 12.02 -6.32
CA TYR A 232 5.53 11.31 -6.49
C TYR A 232 6.20 11.61 -7.84
N ALA A 233 7.50 11.89 -7.80
CA ALA A 233 8.35 12.06 -8.98
C ALA A 233 9.53 11.07 -9.02
N GLY A 234 9.97 10.56 -7.87
CA GLY A 234 11.06 9.59 -7.77
C GLY A 234 11.43 9.33 -6.31
N LYS A 235 12.31 8.36 -6.05
CA LYS A 235 12.83 8.10 -4.70
C LYS A 235 14.26 7.57 -4.72
N THR A 236 14.96 7.76 -3.61
CA THR A 236 16.26 7.13 -3.38
C THR A 236 16.11 5.61 -3.22
N SER A 237 17.22 4.87 -3.39
CA SER A 237 17.19 3.40 -3.44
C SER A 237 17.11 2.74 -2.06
N HIS A 238 17.15 3.53 -0.98
CA HIS A 238 17.10 3.01 0.37
C HIS A 238 15.73 2.41 0.69
N PRO A 239 15.68 1.25 1.39
CA PRO A 239 14.44 0.70 1.87
C PRO A 239 13.79 1.65 2.88
N TYR A 240 12.47 1.54 3.00
CA TYR A 240 11.73 2.28 4.02
C TYR A 240 12.03 1.69 5.41
N THR A 241 12.23 2.55 6.40
CA THR A 241 12.30 2.17 7.81
C THR A 241 11.12 2.77 8.55
N SER A 242 10.34 1.94 9.25
CA SER A 242 9.18 2.38 10.02
C SER A 242 9.61 3.16 11.27
N ILE A 243 9.27 4.44 11.35
CA ILE A 243 9.55 5.26 12.55
C ILE A 243 8.78 4.76 13.77
N GLY A 244 7.54 4.29 13.59
CA GLY A 244 6.75 3.68 14.66
C GLY A 244 7.39 2.40 15.18
N GLY A 245 7.87 1.54 14.27
CA GLY A 245 8.62 0.34 14.67
C GLY A 245 9.94 0.67 15.40
N GLN A 246 10.59 1.78 15.06
CA GLN A 246 11.78 2.24 15.80
C GLN A 246 11.43 2.73 17.22
N LEU A 247 10.28 3.38 17.41
CA LEU A 247 9.82 3.75 18.76
C LEU A 247 9.55 2.51 19.62
N VAL A 248 8.94 1.47 19.04
CA VAL A 248 8.72 0.18 19.72
C VAL A 248 10.05 -0.48 20.08
N ASN A 249 10.98 -0.57 19.13
CA ASN A 249 12.28 -1.19 19.38
C ASN A 249 13.08 -0.48 20.48
N ASP A 250 12.90 0.83 20.65
CA ASP A 250 13.55 1.62 21.67
C ASP A 250 12.75 1.69 22.99
N GLY A 251 11.65 0.93 23.13
CA GLY A 251 10.82 0.85 24.34
C GLY A 251 9.98 2.10 24.63
N LYS A 252 9.72 2.95 23.63
CA LYS A 252 8.97 4.20 23.78
C LYS A 252 7.48 4.07 23.48
N MET A 253 7.09 2.98 22.81
CA MET A 253 5.71 2.65 22.50
C MET A 253 5.53 1.13 22.53
N GLU A 254 4.36 0.68 22.94
CA GLU A 254 3.99 -0.72 22.83
C GLU A 254 3.54 -1.08 21.41
N LEU A 255 3.81 -2.31 20.98
CA LEU A 255 3.39 -2.79 19.66
C LEU A 255 1.86 -2.83 19.52
N GLU A 256 1.16 -3.22 20.59
CA GLU A 256 -0.30 -3.38 20.63
C GLU A 256 -1.08 -2.06 20.55
N GLY A 257 -0.39 -0.91 20.68
CA GLY A 257 -0.96 0.43 20.49
C GLY A 257 -0.44 1.17 19.26
N LEU A 258 0.36 0.52 18.42
CA LEU A 258 1.07 1.20 17.33
C LEU A 258 0.11 1.57 16.17
N THR A 259 -0.38 2.80 16.20
CA THR A 259 -1.21 3.39 15.14
C THR A 259 -0.58 4.69 14.63
N LEU A 260 -0.96 5.13 13.43
CA LEU A 260 -0.46 6.42 12.91
C LEU A 260 -0.84 7.60 13.83
N PRO A 261 -2.09 7.70 14.34
CA PRO A 261 -2.43 8.72 15.33
C PRO A 261 -1.54 8.69 16.57
N ALA A 262 -1.28 7.51 17.15
CA ALA A 262 -0.43 7.38 18.33
C ALA A 262 1.02 7.83 18.06
N VAL A 263 1.58 7.50 16.89
CA VAL A 263 2.90 7.98 16.46
C VAL A 263 2.91 9.50 16.26
N ILE A 264 1.85 10.06 15.68
CA ILE A 264 1.72 11.52 15.51
C ILE A 264 1.69 12.22 16.87
N ASP A 265 0.88 11.71 17.80
CA ASP A 265 0.72 12.31 19.12
C ASP A 265 2.00 12.20 19.94
N TYR A 266 2.74 11.09 19.84
CA TYR A 266 4.08 10.95 20.43
C TYR A 266 5.04 12.07 19.97
N PHE A 267 5.13 12.32 18.67
CA PHE A 267 6.05 13.35 18.15
C PHE A 267 5.54 14.78 18.37
N ARG A 268 4.24 14.98 18.59
CA ARG A 268 3.71 16.28 19.02
C ARG A 268 4.13 16.63 20.43
N THR A 269 4.16 15.65 21.34
CA THR A 269 4.63 15.85 22.72
C THR A 269 6.15 15.84 22.82
N SER A 270 6.84 15.19 21.89
CA SER A 270 8.32 15.10 21.83
C SER A 270 8.91 15.60 20.49
N PRO A 271 8.72 16.88 20.10
CA PRO A 271 9.10 17.37 18.77
C PRO A 271 10.61 17.41 18.53
N THR A 272 11.42 17.50 19.59
CA THR A 272 12.89 17.48 19.50
C THR A 272 13.42 16.13 19.00
N GLU A 273 12.69 15.04 19.26
CA GLU A 273 13.07 13.70 18.84
C GLU A 273 12.86 13.42 17.34
N LEU A 274 12.14 14.29 16.62
CA LEU A 274 11.98 14.18 15.17
C LEU A 274 13.34 14.12 14.46
N SER A 275 14.32 14.87 14.96
CA SER A 275 15.69 14.85 14.43
C SER A 275 16.44 13.56 14.68
N GLN A 276 16.03 12.78 15.67
CA GLN A 276 16.61 11.47 15.96
C GLN A 276 15.93 10.34 15.16
N TYR A 277 14.61 10.39 15.02
CA TYR A 277 13.83 9.28 14.43
C TYR A 277 13.61 9.39 12.93
N LEU A 278 13.25 10.57 12.41
CA LEU A 278 12.94 10.69 10.99
C LEU A 278 14.13 10.32 10.09
N PRO A 279 15.39 10.73 10.40
CA PRO A 279 16.55 10.33 9.62
C PRO A 279 16.87 8.83 9.62
N ARG A 280 16.34 8.04 10.56
CA ARG A 280 16.51 6.58 10.56
C ARG A 280 15.89 5.96 9.31
N ASN A 281 14.81 6.55 8.79
CA ASN A 281 14.34 6.26 7.45
C ASN A 281 15.26 6.92 6.41
N LYS A 282 16.29 6.18 5.97
CA LYS A 282 17.24 6.62 4.94
C LYS A 282 16.59 6.92 3.59
N SER A 283 15.38 6.39 3.34
CA SER A 283 14.62 6.60 2.11
C SER A 283 14.11 8.03 1.99
N PHE A 284 14.25 8.60 0.79
CA PHE A 284 13.85 9.95 0.45
C PHE A 284 13.04 9.95 -0.85
N VAL A 285 11.98 10.74 -0.90
CA VAL A 285 11.01 10.81 -1.99
C VAL A 285 11.03 12.22 -2.55
N PHE A 286 11.08 12.31 -3.87
CA PHE A 286 10.99 13.55 -4.61
C PHE A 286 9.61 13.70 -5.21
N PHE A 287 9.20 14.94 -5.41
CA PHE A 287 7.85 15.30 -5.80
C PHE A 287 7.79 16.19 -7.03
N ARG A 288 6.60 16.32 -7.58
CA ARG A 288 6.25 17.28 -8.60
C ARG A 288 4.88 17.87 -8.31
N GLU A 289 4.67 19.09 -8.75
CA GLU A 289 3.32 19.67 -8.79
C GLU A 289 2.51 18.96 -9.87
N THR A 290 1.28 18.56 -9.53
CA THR A 290 0.39 17.84 -10.45
C THR A 290 -0.77 18.69 -10.97
N ARG A 291 -0.76 20.00 -10.67
CA ARG A 291 -1.69 21.02 -11.22
C ARG A 291 -3.17 20.63 -11.10
N GLY A 292 -3.57 20.16 -9.93
CA GLY A 292 -4.93 19.73 -9.60
C GLY A 292 -5.21 18.24 -9.81
N ALA A 293 -4.34 17.50 -10.53
CA ALA A 293 -4.58 16.09 -10.81
C ALA A 293 -4.73 15.26 -9.52
N PRO A 294 -5.61 14.25 -9.52
CA PRO A 294 -5.81 13.36 -8.38
C PRO A 294 -4.56 12.57 -8.03
N ALA A 295 -4.51 12.05 -6.79
CA ALA A 295 -3.50 11.11 -6.35
C ALA A 295 -3.36 9.97 -7.37
N THR A 296 -2.12 9.64 -7.72
CA THR A 296 -1.78 8.75 -8.82
C THR A 296 -0.98 7.59 -8.27
N GLY A 297 -1.44 6.36 -8.53
CA GLY A 297 -0.72 5.15 -8.13
C GLY A 297 0.44 4.83 -9.07
N SER A 298 1.17 3.76 -8.77
CA SER A 298 2.34 3.31 -9.51
C SER A 298 2.09 2.99 -10.99
N LEU A 299 0.83 2.86 -11.42
CA LEU A 299 0.46 2.68 -12.84
C LEU A 299 0.42 3.98 -13.63
N GLY A 300 0.72 5.11 -13.00
CA GLY A 300 0.62 6.44 -13.63
C GLY A 300 -0.83 6.89 -13.87
N LEU A 301 -1.78 6.27 -13.15
CA LEU A 301 -3.20 6.53 -13.26
C LEU A 301 -3.80 6.89 -11.89
N PRO A 302 -4.90 7.65 -11.85
CA PRO A 302 -5.55 8.03 -10.60
C PRO A 302 -5.95 6.82 -9.75
N VAL A 303 -5.65 6.86 -8.45
CA VAL A 303 -6.21 5.92 -7.47
C VAL A 303 -7.55 6.44 -6.95
N MET A 304 -8.44 5.53 -6.60
CA MET A 304 -9.82 5.77 -6.26
C MET A 304 -10.07 5.38 -4.81
N ALA A 305 -10.62 6.31 -4.01
CA ALA A 305 -10.88 6.08 -2.60
C ALA A 305 -11.67 4.79 -2.39
N GLU A 306 -11.18 3.94 -1.49
CA GLU A 306 -11.71 2.63 -1.10
C GLU A 306 -11.81 1.60 -2.24
N ARG A 307 -11.32 1.93 -3.45
CA ARG A 307 -11.39 1.10 -4.66
C ARG A 307 -10.03 0.83 -5.31
N SER A 308 -8.95 1.34 -4.73
CA SER A 308 -7.57 1.07 -5.14
C SER A 308 -6.77 0.55 -3.96
N ILE A 309 -6.00 -0.52 -4.21
CA ILE A 309 -5.04 -1.07 -3.24
C ILE A 309 -3.61 -1.00 -3.76
N ALA A 310 -2.66 -0.97 -2.82
CA ALA A 310 -1.25 -1.21 -3.05
C ALA A 310 -0.86 -2.62 -2.59
N THR A 311 -0.14 -3.33 -3.45
CA THR A 311 0.37 -4.69 -3.22
C THR A 311 1.81 -4.83 -3.75
N ASP A 312 2.43 -5.97 -3.47
CA ASP A 312 3.67 -6.38 -4.11
C ASP A 312 3.38 -6.94 -5.53
N LYS A 313 3.96 -6.32 -6.56
CA LYS A 313 3.71 -6.68 -7.97
C LYS A 313 4.39 -7.97 -8.42
N SER A 314 5.27 -8.54 -7.59
CA SER A 314 5.76 -9.91 -7.80
C SER A 314 4.68 -10.96 -7.49
N ILE A 315 3.68 -10.62 -6.67
CA ILE A 315 2.60 -11.51 -6.25
C ILE A 315 1.45 -11.50 -7.23
N MET A 316 1.03 -10.33 -7.73
CA MET A 316 0.05 -10.18 -8.80
C MET A 316 0.49 -9.04 -9.73
N PRO A 317 0.53 -9.23 -11.07
CA PRO A 317 0.86 -8.13 -11.95
C PRO A 317 -0.24 -7.06 -11.92
N PRO A 318 0.10 -5.79 -12.17
CA PRO A 318 -0.81 -4.71 -11.84
C PRO A 318 -2.06 -4.62 -12.72
N GLY A 319 -3.12 -4.03 -12.15
CA GLY A 319 -4.37 -3.71 -12.82
C GLY A 319 -5.49 -4.71 -12.58
N ALA A 320 -5.24 -5.79 -11.85
CA ALA A 320 -6.22 -6.84 -11.62
C ALA A 320 -7.37 -6.42 -10.69
N LEU A 321 -8.52 -7.07 -10.86
CA LEU A 321 -9.64 -7.02 -9.92
C LEU A 321 -9.35 -7.90 -8.71
N ALA A 322 -9.56 -7.35 -7.52
CA ALA A 322 -9.45 -8.06 -6.27
C ALA A 322 -10.70 -7.87 -5.41
N LEU A 323 -10.86 -8.75 -4.44
CA LEU A 323 -11.80 -8.67 -3.34
C LEU A 323 -10.99 -8.80 -2.05
N ILE A 324 -11.20 -7.87 -1.14
CA ILE A 324 -10.61 -7.91 0.20
C ILE A 324 -11.71 -8.14 1.22
N GLU A 325 -11.39 -8.91 2.27
CA GLU A 325 -12.20 -9.03 3.48
C GLU A 325 -11.35 -8.62 4.67
N THR A 326 -11.70 -7.53 5.34
CA THR A 326 -10.96 -7.04 6.51
C THR A 326 -11.81 -6.01 7.28
N ASN A 327 -11.33 -5.61 8.45
CA ASN A 327 -11.92 -4.54 9.23
C ASN A 327 -11.54 -3.17 8.66
N ILE A 328 -12.54 -2.34 8.37
CA ILE A 328 -12.34 -0.95 7.96
C ILE A 328 -13.06 -0.04 8.95
N PRO A 329 -12.41 1.02 9.48
CA PRO A 329 -13.06 2.02 10.34
C PRO A 329 -14.08 2.86 9.58
N TYR A 330 -15.26 3.08 10.16
CA TYR A 330 -16.31 3.96 9.64
C TYR A 330 -16.78 4.94 10.71
N PRO A 331 -17.14 6.19 10.35
CA PRO A 331 -17.78 7.09 11.29
C PRO A 331 -19.15 6.53 11.70
N ASN A 332 -19.42 6.50 13.00
CA ASN A 332 -20.74 6.22 13.57
C ASN A 332 -21.57 7.52 13.64
N ALA A 333 -22.77 7.45 14.21
CA ALA A 333 -23.71 8.59 14.26
C ALA A 333 -23.20 9.80 15.06
N VAL A 334 -22.28 9.59 16.01
CA VAL A 334 -21.68 10.65 16.83
C VAL A 334 -20.31 11.12 16.32
N GLY A 335 -19.79 10.48 15.25
CA GLY A 335 -18.56 10.87 14.58
C GLY A 335 -17.31 10.07 14.98
N ASP A 336 -17.44 9.14 15.93
CA ASP A 336 -16.34 8.23 16.30
C ASP A 336 -16.13 7.16 15.23
N LEU A 337 -14.91 6.65 15.12
CA LEU A 337 -14.57 5.61 14.15
C LEU A 337 -14.73 4.22 14.77
N GLU A 338 -15.59 3.40 14.17
CA GLU A 338 -15.86 2.02 14.53
C GLU A 338 -15.40 1.09 13.41
N SER A 339 -14.57 0.10 13.74
CA SER A 339 -14.13 -0.93 12.81
C SER A 339 -15.25 -1.90 12.47
N ARG A 340 -15.43 -2.18 11.18
CA ARG A 340 -16.43 -3.14 10.69
C ARG A 340 -15.78 -4.09 9.71
N LEU A 341 -16.02 -5.39 9.88
CA LEU A 341 -15.65 -6.40 8.90
C LEU A 341 -16.44 -6.14 7.62
N VAL A 342 -15.74 -6.02 6.49
CA VAL A 342 -16.38 -5.74 5.19
C VAL A 342 -15.73 -6.53 4.07
N SER A 343 -16.54 -6.90 3.09
CA SER A 343 -16.10 -7.27 1.74
C SER A 343 -16.02 -6.05 0.83
N ARG A 344 -14.88 -5.85 0.14
CA ARG A 344 -14.69 -4.72 -0.79
C ARG A 344 -14.04 -5.16 -2.10
N TYR A 345 -14.73 -4.92 -3.22
CA TYR A 345 -14.11 -5.02 -4.54
C TYR A 345 -13.18 -3.84 -4.77
N VAL A 346 -11.95 -4.15 -5.18
CA VAL A 346 -10.87 -3.17 -5.34
C VAL A 346 -10.05 -3.50 -6.59
N LEU A 347 -9.28 -2.52 -7.06
CA LEU A 347 -8.35 -2.69 -8.17
C LEU A 347 -6.93 -2.57 -7.66
N ASP A 348 -6.08 -3.49 -8.10
CA ASP A 348 -4.69 -3.50 -7.70
C ASP A 348 -3.85 -2.52 -8.54
N GLN A 349 -3.78 -1.27 -8.09
CA GLN A 349 -3.37 -0.11 -8.89
C GLN A 349 -2.16 0.64 -8.33
N ASP A 350 -1.64 0.21 -7.19
CA ASP A 350 -0.52 0.89 -6.57
C ASP A 350 0.50 -0.06 -5.93
N THR A 351 1.63 0.46 -5.47
CA THR A 351 2.64 -0.30 -4.73
C THR A 351 3.33 0.59 -3.71
N GLY A 352 3.76 0.00 -2.59
CA GLY A 352 4.47 0.70 -1.53
C GLY A 352 5.80 0.03 -1.19
N SER A 353 6.78 0.81 -0.72
CA SER A 353 8.08 0.26 -0.30
C SER A 353 7.94 -0.74 0.86
N ALA A 354 6.98 -0.49 1.77
CA ALA A 354 6.68 -1.34 2.91
C ALA A 354 5.72 -2.50 2.60
N ILE A 355 5.15 -2.52 1.39
CA ILE A 355 4.13 -3.48 0.99
C ILE A 355 4.80 -4.58 0.17
N LYS A 356 5.16 -5.66 0.88
CA LYS A 356 6.01 -6.75 0.37
C LYS A 356 5.42 -8.12 0.67
N GLY A 357 5.58 -9.02 -0.30
CA GLY A 357 5.12 -10.40 -0.20
C GLY A 357 3.60 -10.56 -0.32
N PRO A 358 3.12 -11.82 -0.28
CA PRO A 358 1.71 -12.17 -0.50
C PRO A 358 0.80 -11.73 0.67
N GLY A 359 1.36 -11.47 1.85
CA GLY A 359 0.62 -11.18 3.07
C GLY A 359 0.44 -9.70 3.42
N ARG A 360 0.61 -8.76 2.48
CA ARG A 360 0.51 -7.31 2.76
C ARG A 360 -0.30 -6.56 1.71
N VAL A 361 -1.27 -5.76 2.17
CA VAL A 361 -2.10 -4.87 1.35
C VAL A 361 -2.21 -3.52 2.04
N ASP A 362 -2.22 -2.44 1.25
CA ASP A 362 -2.48 -1.09 1.72
C ASP A 362 -3.68 -0.48 0.97
N ILE A 363 -4.67 0.03 1.68
CA ILE A 363 -5.94 0.49 1.10
C ILE A 363 -5.91 2.00 0.95
N PHE A 364 -6.19 2.52 -0.26
CA PHE A 364 -6.30 3.96 -0.45
C PHE A 364 -7.62 4.48 0.12
N MET A 365 -7.59 5.24 1.20
CA MET A 365 -8.80 5.74 1.86
C MET A 365 -9.34 7.05 1.29
N GLY A 366 -8.63 7.68 0.35
CA GLY A 366 -9.01 8.94 -0.29
C GLY A 366 -8.20 10.13 0.20
N THR A 367 -8.79 11.32 0.13
CA THR A 367 -8.09 12.59 0.41
C THR A 367 -8.64 13.27 1.66
N GLY A 368 -7.76 13.85 2.47
CA GLY A 368 -8.10 14.74 3.59
C GLY A 368 -8.26 14.05 4.95
N LYS A 369 -8.77 14.82 5.92
CA LYS A 369 -8.72 14.47 7.35
C LYS A 369 -9.45 13.17 7.68
N LEU A 370 -10.68 12.98 7.21
CA LEU A 370 -11.44 11.76 7.47
C LEU A 370 -10.77 10.52 6.86
N ALA A 371 -10.24 10.63 5.64
CA ALA A 371 -9.48 9.57 5.00
C ALA A 371 -8.23 9.20 5.82
N GLY A 372 -7.50 10.21 6.31
CA GLY A 372 -6.35 10.02 7.19
C GLY A 372 -6.68 9.37 8.52
N ASN A 373 -7.75 9.82 9.18
CA ASN A 373 -8.20 9.24 10.46
C ASN A 373 -8.57 7.77 10.29
N ARG A 374 -9.28 7.42 9.21
CA ARG A 374 -9.64 6.02 8.91
C ARG A 374 -8.41 5.20 8.55
N ALA A 375 -7.57 5.69 7.63
CA ALA A 375 -6.36 5.02 7.19
C ALA A 375 -5.40 4.69 8.34
N GLY A 376 -5.22 5.65 9.26
CA GLY A 376 -4.29 5.52 10.38
C GLY A 376 -4.70 4.50 11.45
N LEU A 377 -5.94 4.02 11.41
CA LEU A 377 -6.48 3.01 12.32
C LEU A 377 -6.59 1.61 11.68
N ILE A 378 -6.35 1.47 10.37
CA ILE A 378 -6.33 0.16 9.72
C ILE A 378 -5.01 -0.53 10.09
N ASN A 379 -5.10 -1.58 10.91
CA ASN A 379 -3.98 -2.44 11.29
C ASN A 379 -4.45 -3.88 11.59
N ASP A 380 -5.43 -4.36 10.82
CA ASP A 380 -6.05 -5.67 11.01
C ASP A 380 -5.55 -6.70 10.00
N THR A 381 -5.83 -7.97 10.27
CA THR A 381 -5.67 -9.05 9.29
C THR A 381 -6.95 -9.26 8.49
N GLY A 382 -6.86 -10.08 7.46
CA GLY A 382 -7.97 -10.44 6.60
C GLY A 382 -7.51 -11.31 5.44
N GLU A 383 -8.32 -11.33 4.38
CA GLU A 383 -8.09 -12.17 3.22
C GLU A 383 -8.08 -11.35 1.92
N LEU A 384 -7.27 -11.78 0.96
CA LEU A 384 -7.16 -11.17 -0.37
C LEU A 384 -7.44 -12.23 -1.44
N TYR A 385 -8.34 -11.89 -2.36
CA TYR A 385 -8.68 -12.71 -3.52
C TYR A 385 -8.51 -11.90 -4.80
N TYR A 386 -7.95 -12.51 -5.84
CA TYR A 386 -8.03 -11.99 -7.20
C TYR A 386 -9.09 -12.73 -7.99
N LEU A 387 -9.87 -11.99 -8.78
CA LEU A 387 -11.02 -12.53 -9.48
C LEU A 387 -10.75 -12.56 -10.98
N LEU A 388 -10.84 -13.76 -11.56
CA LEU A 388 -10.70 -13.96 -12.99
C LEU A 388 -11.89 -14.72 -13.54
N LEU A 389 -12.37 -14.32 -14.72
CA LEU A 389 -13.44 -14.99 -15.43
C LEU A 389 -13.09 -16.48 -15.60
N LYS A 390 -14.06 -17.39 -15.39
CA LYS A 390 -13.93 -18.80 -15.76
C LYS A 390 -13.58 -18.90 -17.26
N ASN A 391 -12.80 -19.91 -17.60
CA ASN A 391 -12.36 -20.10 -18.99
C ASN A 391 -13.53 -20.51 -19.89
#